data_AF-A0A960IH38-F1
#
_entry.id   AF-A0A960IH38-F1
#
_cell.length_a   1.000
_cell.length_b   1.000
_cell.length_c   1.000
_cell.angle_alpha   90.00
_cell.angle_beta   90.00
_cell.angle_gamma   90.00
#
_symmetry.space_group_name_H-M   'P 1'
#
loop_
_entity.id
_entity.type
_entity.pdbx_description
1 polymer ?
#
loop_
_entity_poly.entity_id
_entity_poly.type
_entity_poly.pdbx_seq_one_letter_code
_entity_poly.pdbx_strand_id
1 'polypeptide(L)'
;IDPAAAQELASDRTSVQRFETEATDELRSLVVRWAWRAALVALVAGALAGALVWPRRVLPPVVGAVAALTAVSLLLAATWFDFSRSALRDPEYRGALQEAPAVLAAIDRNWGGLEAVPGRLRALASNITELYATVGADAGDTSTDDEVRIIHISDVHSNPIGVELARGLATGFNVDAIIDTGDLTSFGLPVESRVGALVQDMPVPYYFVPGNHDTRANRASIAAFPNVTLLDGDVVDIGGVRVLGVADPAVTANGEDSDAAANDERDDQAAEVAEEVAAEEPDVLAVSTVRQAADAFGEVPLVIAGNTHKRSDETVDGTRVLTVGSTGATGLGSLTENREGSYEAQILRLRAGRLVAIDYVTFTGVSGDYTISRTVVVPETGGRSGVPDRSPSVSSSTSTSSSAPTSTSVPATVAAP
;
A
#
# COMPACT_ATOMS: atom_id res chain seq x y z
N ILE A 1 23.84 -7.56 -4.13
CA ILE A 1 23.89 -7.38 -2.66
C ILE A 1 23.37 -8.68 -2.07
N ASP A 2 23.99 -9.20 -1.02
CA ASP A 2 23.51 -10.44 -0.36
C ASP A 2 22.21 -10.13 0.38
N PRO A 3 21.08 -10.80 0.06
CA PRO A 3 19.80 -10.52 0.69
C PRO A 3 19.75 -10.88 2.18
N ALA A 4 20.55 -11.86 2.64
CA ALA A 4 20.62 -12.22 4.05
C ALA A 4 21.36 -11.13 4.86
N ALA A 5 22.48 -10.63 4.33
CA ALA A 5 23.21 -9.52 4.95
C ALA A 5 22.37 -8.22 5.01
N ALA A 6 21.53 -7.98 3.99
CA ALA A 6 20.61 -6.84 3.97
C ALA A 6 19.47 -6.98 5.01
N GLN A 7 19.02 -8.20 5.31
CA GLN A 7 18.05 -8.45 6.39
C GLN A 7 18.66 -8.22 7.78
N GLU A 8 19.86 -8.72 8.03
CA GLU A 8 20.57 -8.55 9.31
C GLU A 8 20.82 -7.06 9.61
N LEU A 9 21.36 -6.31 8.63
CA LEU A 9 21.61 -4.86 8.74
C LEU A 9 20.35 -4.04 9.07
N ALA A 10 19.18 -4.45 8.58
CA ALA A 10 17.92 -3.73 8.73
C ALA A 10 17.21 -3.98 10.08
N SER A 11 17.65 -4.97 10.86
CA SER A 11 16.96 -5.42 12.08
C SER A 11 17.46 -4.75 13.37
N ASP A 12 18.62 -4.09 13.35
CA ASP A 12 19.23 -3.44 14.51
C ASP A 12 19.54 -1.95 14.24
N ARG A 13 19.20 -1.07 15.20
CA ARG A 13 19.56 0.36 15.12
C ARG A 13 21.07 0.58 15.17
N THR A 14 21.84 -0.32 15.77
CA THR A 14 23.31 -0.21 15.80
C THR A 14 23.98 -0.60 14.49
N SER A 15 23.38 -1.50 13.69
CA SER A 15 23.90 -1.84 12.36
C SER A 15 23.72 -0.70 11.36
N VAL A 16 22.61 0.04 11.40
CA VAL A 16 22.42 1.24 10.56
C VAL A 16 23.48 2.31 10.86
N GLN A 17 23.70 2.64 12.14
CA GLN A 17 24.70 3.63 12.54
C GLN A 17 26.15 3.17 12.23
N ARG A 18 26.42 1.87 12.36
CA ARG A 18 27.71 1.28 11.96
C ARG A 18 27.92 1.40 10.45
N PHE A 19 26.91 1.07 9.65
CA PHE A 19 26.96 1.20 8.19
C PHE A 19 27.15 2.66 7.72
N GLU A 20 26.44 3.62 8.31
CA GLU A 20 26.66 5.06 8.01
C GLU A 20 28.11 5.50 8.30
N THR A 21 28.66 5.04 9.42
CA THR A 21 30.04 5.36 9.83
C THR A 21 31.07 4.71 8.91
N GLU A 22 30.92 3.41 8.66
CA GLU A 22 31.81 2.63 7.78
C GLU A 22 31.78 3.15 6.34
N ALA A 23 30.59 3.39 5.77
CA ALA A 23 30.45 3.97 4.43
C ALA A 23 31.08 5.38 4.34
N THR A 24 30.92 6.21 5.37
CA THR A 24 31.52 7.55 5.42
C THR A 24 33.05 7.48 5.46
N ASP A 25 33.63 6.62 6.30
CA ASP A 25 35.08 6.47 6.40
C ASP A 25 35.69 5.76 5.19
N GLU A 26 35.00 4.79 4.57
CA GLU A 26 35.40 4.17 3.31
C GLU A 26 35.43 5.20 2.17
N LEU A 27 34.35 5.97 1.99
CA LEU A 27 34.27 7.05 0.98
C LEU A 27 35.36 8.09 1.21
N ARG A 28 35.58 8.52 2.46
CA ARG A 28 36.66 9.43 2.83
C ARG A 28 38.03 8.85 2.48
N SER A 29 38.27 7.56 2.78
CA SER A 29 39.53 6.88 2.44
C SER A 29 39.74 6.76 0.92
N LEU A 30 38.67 6.58 0.15
CA LEU A 30 38.70 6.50 -1.32
C LEU A 30 39.06 7.87 -1.91
N VAL A 31 38.37 8.92 -1.49
CA VAL A 31 38.61 10.31 -1.94
C VAL A 31 40.05 10.74 -1.60
N VAL A 32 40.53 10.49 -0.38
CA VAL A 32 41.90 10.84 0.02
C VAL A 32 42.94 10.04 -0.78
N ARG A 33 42.75 8.73 -0.97
CA ARG A 33 43.65 7.91 -1.80
C ARG A 33 43.67 8.36 -3.26
N TRP A 34 42.52 8.75 -3.81
CA TRP A 34 42.41 9.25 -5.18
C TRP A 34 43.07 10.62 -5.34
N ALA A 35 42.87 11.56 -4.40
CA ALA A 35 43.51 12.87 -4.41
C ALA A 35 45.05 12.77 -4.38
N TRP A 36 45.62 11.90 -3.55
CA TRP A 36 47.07 11.63 -3.53
C TRP A 36 47.58 11.03 -4.85
N ARG A 37 46.83 10.10 -5.46
CA ARG A 37 47.17 9.53 -6.77
C ARG A 37 47.12 10.60 -7.87
N ALA A 38 46.08 11.44 -7.89
CA ALA A 38 45.96 12.54 -8.85
C ALA A 38 47.13 13.54 -8.72
N ALA A 39 47.50 13.92 -7.49
CA ALA A 39 48.64 14.79 -7.23
C ALA A 39 49.98 14.16 -7.70
N LEU A 40 50.20 12.86 -7.43
CA LEU A 40 51.39 12.15 -7.88
C LEU A 40 51.47 12.07 -9.41
N VAL A 41 50.37 11.72 -10.08
CA VAL A 41 50.30 11.69 -11.55
C VAL A 41 50.54 13.08 -12.13
N ALA A 42 49.95 14.13 -11.56
CA ALA A 42 50.17 15.51 -11.99
C ALA A 42 51.64 15.93 -11.90
N LEU A 43 52.30 15.62 -10.78
CA LEU A 43 53.73 15.90 -10.59
C LEU A 43 54.61 15.16 -11.60
N VAL A 44 54.38 13.86 -11.81
CA VAL A 44 55.18 13.04 -12.73
C VAL A 44 54.94 13.45 -14.20
N ALA A 45 53.68 13.59 -14.61
CA ALA A 45 53.33 13.98 -15.98
C ALA A 45 53.81 15.42 -16.29
N GLY A 46 53.64 16.35 -15.33
CA GLY A 46 54.14 17.71 -15.44
C GLY A 46 55.67 17.79 -15.53
N ALA A 47 56.38 16.98 -14.73
CA ALA A 47 57.84 16.90 -14.80
C ALA A 47 58.33 16.35 -16.15
N LEU A 48 57.70 15.30 -16.67
CA LEU A 48 58.01 14.71 -17.97
C LEU A 48 57.73 15.67 -19.12
N ALA A 49 56.58 16.36 -19.10
CA ALA A 49 56.24 17.38 -20.09
C ALA A 49 57.23 18.55 -20.06
N GLY A 50 57.58 19.05 -18.87
CA GLY A 50 58.58 20.10 -18.70
C GLY A 50 59.97 19.69 -19.20
N ALA A 51 60.38 18.45 -18.95
CA ALA A 51 61.64 17.89 -19.46
C ALA A 51 61.65 17.79 -20.99
N LEU A 52 60.52 17.44 -21.61
CA LEU A 52 60.41 17.27 -23.07
C LEU A 52 60.52 18.61 -23.82
N VAL A 53 59.99 19.70 -23.26
CA VAL A 53 60.03 21.04 -23.90
C VAL A 53 61.45 21.63 -23.92
N TRP A 54 62.26 21.41 -22.89
CA TRP A 54 63.66 21.88 -22.84
C TRP A 54 64.62 20.86 -22.19
N PRO A 55 65.05 19.82 -22.93
CA PRO A 55 65.78 18.66 -22.39
C PRO A 55 67.22 18.93 -21.90
N ARG A 56 67.67 20.19 -21.83
CA ARG A 56 69.03 20.59 -21.43
C ARG A 56 69.08 21.49 -20.18
N ARG A 57 67.97 21.68 -19.46
CA ARG A 57 67.92 22.45 -18.20
C ARG A 57 67.10 21.72 -17.15
N VAL A 58 67.45 21.92 -15.88
CA VAL A 58 66.76 21.31 -14.73
C VAL A 58 65.57 22.11 -14.21
N LEU A 59 65.42 23.38 -14.64
CA LEU A 59 64.29 24.24 -14.27
C LEU A 59 62.94 23.82 -14.92
N PRO A 60 62.88 23.52 -16.23
CA PRO A 60 61.63 23.18 -16.93
C PRO A 60 60.83 22.01 -16.33
N PRO A 61 61.43 20.89 -15.88
CA PRO A 61 60.69 19.83 -15.19
C PRO A 61 60.01 20.30 -13.90
N VAL A 62 60.69 21.12 -13.08
CA VAL A 62 60.14 21.64 -11.82
C VAL A 62 58.98 22.58 -12.10
N VAL A 63 59.13 23.49 -13.08
CA VAL A 63 58.06 24.40 -13.51
C VAL A 63 56.84 23.60 -14.04
N GLY A 64 57.08 22.56 -14.85
CA GLY A 64 56.01 21.70 -15.37
C GLY A 64 55.27 20.93 -14.29
N ALA A 65 55.99 20.37 -13.31
CA ALA A 65 55.39 19.67 -12.16
C ALA A 65 54.54 20.61 -11.29
N VAL A 66 55.05 21.82 -10.98
CA VAL A 66 54.31 22.83 -10.20
C VAL A 66 53.08 23.33 -10.97
N ALA A 67 53.20 23.58 -12.28
CA ALA A 67 52.07 24.00 -13.11
C ALA A 67 50.98 22.93 -13.18
N ALA A 68 51.35 21.66 -13.39
CA ALA A 68 50.41 20.54 -13.43
C ALA A 68 49.72 20.30 -12.08
N LEU A 69 50.46 20.34 -10.96
CA LEU A 69 49.88 20.25 -9.62
C LEU A 69 48.91 21.42 -9.37
N THR A 70 49.28 22.64 -9.74
CA THR A 70 48.41 23.83 -9.59
C THR A 70 47.13 23.69 -10.40
N ALA A 71 47.22 23.23 -11.65
CA ALA A 71 46.06 23.00 -12.50
C ALA A 71 45.10 21.94 -11.92
N VAL A 72 45.62 20.82 -11.42
CA VAL A 72 44.81 19.79 -10.76
C VAL A 72 44.21 20.32 -9.45
N SER A 73 44.96 21.06 -8.63
CA SER A 73 44.44 21.69 -7.42
C SER A 73 43.32 22.69 -7.71
N LEU A 74 43.42 23.47 -8.78
CA LEU A 74 42.37 24.40 -9.22
C LEU A 74 41.11 23.66 -9.71
N LEU A 75 41.26 22.57 -10.45
CA LEU A 75 40.13 21.72 -10.85
C LEU A 75 39.43 21.10 -9.65
N LEU A 76 40.18 20.54 -8.69
CA LEU A 76 39.63 20.00 -7.45
C LEU A 76 38.92 21.07 -6.60
N ALA A 77 39.48 22.27 -6.52
CA ALA A 77 38.84 23.40 -5.84
C ALA A 77 37.55 23.81 -6.56
N ALA A 78 37.54 23.90 -7.90
CA ALA A 78 36.35 24.21 -8.68
C ALA A 78 35.24 23.16 -8.45
N THR A 79 35.57 21.86 -8.52
CA THR A 79 34.62 20.79 -8.20
C THR A 79 34.12 20.89 -6.76
N TRP A 80 34.96 21.25 -5.79
CA TRP A 80 34.54 21.43 -4.39
C TRP A 80 33.58 22.61 -4.19
N PHE A 81 33.76 23.72 -4.92
CA PHE A 81 32.87 24.88 -4.85
C PHE A 81 31.57 24.69 -5.66
N ASP A 82 31.59 23.90 -6.73
CA ASP A 82 30.42 23.55 -7.54
C ASP A 82 29.58 22.41 -6.90
N PHE A 83 30.19 21.61 -6.02
CA PHE A 83 29.52 20.50 -5.34
C PHE A 83 28.41 20.98 -4.38
N SER A 84 27.16 20.91 -4.85
CA SER A 84 26.00 21.16 -4.01
C SER A 84 25.50 19.89 -3.33
N ARG A 85 25.46 19.92 -1.99
CA ARG A 85 24.75 18.89 -1.19
C ARG A 85 23.25 18.84 -1.46
N SER A 86 22.64 19.91 -1.99
CA SER A 86 21.20 19.90 -2.31
C SER A 86 20.89 19.04 -3.53
N ALA A 87 21.83 18.87 -4.46
CA ALA A 87 21.65 18.02 -5.63
C ALA A 87 21.54 16.52 -5.27
N LEU A 88 22.06 16.12 -4.10
CA LEU A 88 21.92 14.75 -3.58
C LEU A 88 20.53 14.46 -2.97
N ARG A 89 19.66 15.48 -2.84
CA ARG A 89 18.30 15.31 -2.31
C ARG A 89 17.29 14.87 -3.36
N ASP A 90 17.62 15.01 -4.65
CA ASP A 90 16.73 14.69 -5.76
C ASP A 90 17.46 13.78 -6.78
N PRO A 91 17.80 12.54 -6.39
CA PRO A 91 18.56 11.61 -7.23
C PRO A 91 17.71 11.04 -8.38
N GLU A 92 18.08 11.34 -9.62
CA GLU A 92 17.56 10.65 -10.81
C GLU A 92 18.08 9.20 -10.87
N TYR A 93 17.21 8.23 -10.55
CA TYR A 93 17.47 6.82 -10.83
C TYR A 93 16.86 6.41 -12.19
N ARG A 94 17.39 5.34 -12.78
CA ARG A 94 16.93 4.79 -14.07
C ARG A 94 16.74 3.28 -13.98
N GLY A 95 15.80 2.74 -14.75
CA GLY A 95 15.42 1.31 -14.69
C GLY A 95 14.65 0.98 -13.41
N ALA A 96 14.83 -0.22 -12.86
CA ALA A 96 14.05 -0.74 -11.72
C ALA A 96 14.13 0.06 -10.39
N LEU A 97 14.94 1.13 -10.33
CA LEU A 97 15.02 2.04 -9.18
C LEU A 97 14.39 3.42 -9.46
N GLN A 98 13.81 3.66 -10.64
CA GLN A 98 13.23 4.94 -11.03
C GLN A 98 12.15 5.44 -10.04
N GLU A 99 11.35 4.53 -9.49
CA GLU A 99 10.31 4.84 -8.50
C GLU A 99 10.81 4.89 -7.04
N ALA A 100 12.07 4.57 -6.78
CA ALA A 100 12.64 4.59 -5.43
C ALA A 100 12.54 5.96 -4.71
N PRO A 101 12.69 7.13 -5.38
CA PRO A 101 12.46 8.43 -4.74
C PRO A 101 11.01 8.62 -4.32
N ALA A 102 10.04 8.14 -5.10
CA ALA A 102 8.62 8.25 -4.78
C ALA A 102 8.28 7.44 -3.52
N VAL A 103 8.78 6.20 -3.44
CA VAL A 103 8.64 5.33 -2.26
C VAL A 103 9.30 5.94 -1.03
N LEU A 104 10.57 6.38 -1.13
CA LEU A 104 11.29 6.99 -0.01
C LEU A 104 10.64 8.29 0.47
N ALA A 105 10.17 9.13 -0.45
CA ALA A 105 9.51 10.38 -0.10
C ALA A 105 8.08 10.18 0.43
N ALA A 106 7.38 9.09 0.06
CA ALA A 106 6.13 8.69 0.70
C ALA A 106 6.35 8.27 2.16
N ILE A 107 7.42 7.51 2.44
CA ILE A 107 7.81 7.11 3.80
C ILE A 107 8.17 8.35 4.65
N ASP A 108 9.04 9.23 4.14
CA ASP A 108 9.59 10.37 4.90
C ASP A 108 8.54 11.46 5.18
N ARG A 109 7.63 11.74 4.22
CA ARG A 109 6.53 12.70 4.43
C ARG A 109 5.51 12.21 5.46
N ASN A 110 5.21 10.92 5.47
CA ASN A 110 4.10 10.37 6.26
C ASN A 110 4.52 9.74 7.59
N TRP A 111 5.81 9.61 7.90
CA TRP A 111 6.25 9.19 9.24
C TRP A 111 5.68 10.12 10.35
N GLY A 112 5.63 11.43 10.10
CA GLY A 112 4.96 12.39 11.00
C GLY A 112 3.42 12.37 10.95
N GLY A 113 2.82 11.75 9.93
CA GLY A 113 1.37 11.56 9.81
C GLY A 113 0.87 10.29 10.50
N LEU A 114 1.65 9.21 10.41
CA LEU A 114 1.37 7.91 11.02
C LEU A 114 1.32 7.96 12.56
N GLU A 115 1.96 8.95 13.21
CA GLU A 115 1.78 9.17 14.66
C GLU A 115 0.39 9.75 15.00
N ALA A 116 -0.25 10.46 14.06
CA ALA A 116 -1.57 11.08 14.25
C ALA A 116 -2.74 10.17 13.80
N VAL A 117 -2.51 9.27 12.85
CA VAL A 117 -3.53 8.35 12.28
C VAL A 117 -4.17 7.45 13.36
N PRO A 118 -3.43 6.75 14.25
CA PRO A 118 -4.02 5.91 15.30
C PRO A 118 -4.85 6.66 16.34
N GLY A 119 -4.61 7.97 16.53
CA GLY A 119 -5.46 8.80 17.39
C GLY A 119 -6.81 9.10 16.73
N ARG A 120 -6.78 9.44 15.44
CA ARG A 120 -7.96 9.79 14.64
C ARG A 120 -8.82 8.57 14.30
N LEU A 121 -8.21 7.43 13.97
CA LEU A 121 -8.92 6.18 13.71
C LEU A 121 -9.56 5.57 14.98
N ARG A 122 -8.96 5.76 16.16
CA ARG A 122 -9.62 5.37 17.43
C ARG A 122 -10.80 6.28 17.76
N ALA A 123 -10.69 7.59 17.50
CA ALA A 123 -11.84 8.50 17.61
C ALA A 123 -12.95 8.15 16.59
N LEU A 124 -12.57 7.76 15.37
CA LEU A 124 -13.51 7.26 14.35
C LEU A 124 -14.21 5.98 14.82
N ALA A 125 -13.47 4.97 15.28
CA ALA A 125 -14.06 3.73 15.80
C ALA A 125 -15.01 4.01 16.98
N SER A 126 -14.63 4.88 17.93
CA SER A 126 -15.49 5.29 19.05
C SER A 126 -16.78 5.96 18.58
N ASN A 127 -16.69 6.90 17.63
CA ASN A 127 -17.86 7.61 17.10
C ASN A 127 -18.75 6.72 16.23
N ILE A 128 -18.16 5.75 15.51
CA ILE A 128 -18.89 4.72 14.78
C ILE A 128 -19.67 3.84 15.75
N THR A 129 -19.05 3.36 16.84
CA THR A 129 -19.75 2.57 17.87
C THR A 129 -20.91 3.35 18.50
N GLU A 130 -20.76 4.65 18.76
CA GLU A 130 -21.81 5.51 19.31
C GLU A 130 -22.98 5.75 18.33
N LEU A 131 -22.67 5.96 17.04
CA LEU A 131 -23.69 6.01 15.97
C LEU A 131 -24.36 4.66 15.74
N TYR A 132 -23.62 3.55 15.78
CA TYR A 132 -24.14 2.19 15.63
C TYR A 132 -25.06 1.77 16.77
N ALA A 133 -24.71 2.12 18.02
CA ALA A 133 -25.59 1.93 19.17
C ALA A 133 -26.91 2.71 19.05
N THR A 134 -26.91 3.80 18.28
CA THR A 134 -28.10 4.62 18.02
C THR A 134 -28.94 4.06 16.85
N VAL A 135 -28.32 3.73 15.72
CA VAL A 135 -29.02 3.20 14.52
C VAL A 135 -29.50 1.76 14.72
N GLY A 136 -28.76 0.94 15.47
CA GLY A 136 -29.14 -0.44 15.81
C GLY A 136 -30.36 -0.55 16.73
N ALA A 137 -30.82 0.55 17.33
CA ALA A 137 -32.03 0.58 18.13
C ALA A 137 -33.32 0.74 17.29
N ASP A 138 -33.24 1.35 16.10
CA ASP A 138 -34.40 1.64 15.24
C ASP A 138 -34.57 0.64 14.07
N ALA A 139 -33.54 -0.14 13.73
CA ALA A 139 -33.62 -1.22 12.74
C ALA A 139 -34.09 -2.53 13.40
N GLY A 140 -35.39 -2.79 13.39
CA GLY A 140 -36.04 -3.85 14.17
C GLY A 140 -35.76 -5.31 13.79
N ASP A 141 -34.55 -5.80 14.03
CA ASP A 141 -34.23 -7.22 14.21
C ASP A 141 -33.15 -7.38 15.28
N THR A 142 -33.55 -7.86 16.47
CA THR A 142 -32.69 -7.97 17.66
C THR A 142 -32.11 -9.37 17.86
N SER A 143 -32.01 -10.17 16.78
CA SER A 143 -31.27 -11.44 16.76
C SER A 143 -29.86 -11.26 16.17
N THR A 144 -28.96 -10.72 16.98
CA THR A 144 -27.53 -10.56 16.63
C THR A 144 -26.71 -11.84 16.80
N ASP A 145 -27.23 -12.85 17.50
CA ASP A 145 -26.48 -14.03 17.92
C ASP A 145 -26.13 -15.00 16.77
N ASP A 146 -26.80 -14.89 15.62
CA ASP A 146 -26.61 -15.73 14.42
C ASP A 146 -26.10 -14.93 13.18
N GLU A 147 -25.58 -13.71 13.37
CA GLU A 147 -25.05 -12.86 12.28
C GLU A 147 -23.51 -12.94 12.21
N VAL A 148 -22.97 -13.40 11.08
CA VAL A 148 -21.54 -13.35 10.77
C VAL A 148 -21.24 -12.04 10.03
N ARG A 149 -20.20 -11.33 10.46
CA ARG A 149 -19.72 -10.07 9.86
C ARG A 149 -18.35 -10.26 9.27
N ILE A 150 -18.22 -10.00 7.98
CA ILE A 150 -16.95 -10.13 7.26
C ILE A 150 -16.61 -8.79 6.62
N ILE A 151 -15.40 -8.28 6.84
CA ILE A 151 -14.88 -7.15 6.06
C ILE A 151 -14.40 -7.68 4.72
N HIS A 152 -14.88 -7.09 3.63
CA HIS A 152 -14.29 -7.24 2.31
C HIS A 152 -13.51 -5.96 1.96
N ILE A 153 -12.22 -6.15 1.68
CA ILE A 153 -11.26 -5.14 1.23
C ILE A 153 -10.51 -5.65 0.00
N SER A 154 -9.86 -4.73 -0.71
CA SER A 154 -9.02 -5.06 -1.86
C SER A 154 -8.10 -3.88 -2.20
N ASP A 155 -7.10 -4.12 -3.05
CA ASP A 155 -6.28 -3.09 -3.69
C ASP A 155 -5.62 -2.18 -2.63
N VAL A 156 -5.07 -2.81 -1.58
CA VAL A 156 -4.39 -2.15 -0.46
C VAL A 156 -3.06 -1.56 -0.92
N HIS A 157 -2.41 -2.15 -1.93
CA HIS A 157 -1.24 -1.61 -2.63
C HIS A 157 -0.17 -1.07 -1.68
N SER A 158 0.25 -1.91 -0.73
CA SER A 158 1.25 -1.62 0.30
C SER A 158 0.96 -0.37 1.16
N ASN A 159 -0.26 0.19 1.14
CA ASN A 159 -0.60 1.44 1.83
C ASN A 159 -0.96 1.18 3.31
N PRO A 160 -0.13 1.62 4.29
CA PRO A 160 -0.37 1.35 5.71
C PRO A 160 -1.63 2.04 6.25
N ILE A 161 -2.12 3.10 5.60
CA ILE A 161 -3.36 3.77 6.02
C ILE A 161 -4.58 2.88 5.72
N GLY A 162 -4.57 2.14 4.61
CA GLY A 162 -5.62 1.16 4.30
C GLY A 162 -5.66 0.00 5.30
N VAL A 163 -4.48 -0.50 5.68
CA VAL A 163 -4.36 -1.55 6.71
C VAL A 163 -4.89 -1.07 8.07
N GLU A 164 -4.52 0.14 8.51
CA GLU A 164 -5.03 0.69 9.78
C GLU A 164 -6.53 1.03 9.73
N LEU A 165 -7.07 1.42 8.56
CA LEU A 165 -8.52 1.57 8.36
C LEU A 165 -9.22 0.22 8.54
N ALA A 166 -8.76 -0.84 7.89
CA ALA A 166 -9.32 -2.19 8.02
C ALA A 166 -9.27 -2.69 9.48
N ARG A 167 -8.15 -2.47 10.19
CA ARG A 167 -8.02 -2.75 11.65
C ARG A 167 -9.06 -1.99 12.48
N GLY A 168 -9.24 -0.70 12.19
CA GLY A 168 -10.20 0.18 12.87
C GLY A 168 -11.64 -0.26 12.65
N LEU A 169 -11.99 -0.63 11.41
CA LEU A 169 -13.31 -1.17 11.07
C LEU A 169 -13.55 -2.53 11.73
N ALA A 170 -12.57 -3.45 11.69
CA ALA A 170 -12.70 -4.78 12.30
C ALA A 170 -13.02 -4.69 13.80
N THR A 171 -12.35 -3.76 14.49
CA THR A 171 -12.60 -3.46 15.90
C THR A 171 -13.95 -2.77 16.13
N GLY A 172 -14.27 -1.73 15.36
CA GLY A 172 -15.45 -0.89 15.55
C GLY A 172 -16.78 -1.58 15.21
N PHE A 173 -16.78 -2.50 14.25
CA PHE A 173 -17.96 -3.27 13.84
C PHE A 173 -18.09 -4.63 14.55
N ASN A 174 -17.05 -5.03 15.31
CA ASN A 174 -16.90 -6.36 15.91
C ASN A 174 -17.17 -7.44 14.86
N VAL A 175 -16.25 -7.55 13.90
CA VAL A 175 -16.34 -8.51 12.78
C VAL A 175 -15.67 -9.83 13.15
N ASP A 176 -15.97 -10.88 12.39
CA ASP A 176 -15.45 -12.23 12.63
C ASP A 176 -14.20 -12.52 11.80
N ALA A 177 -14.07 -11.88 10.63
CA ALA A 177 -12.93 -12.02 9.73
C ALA A 177 -12.76 -10.81 8.79
N ILE A 178 -11.59 -10.76 8.15
CA ILE A 178 -11.32 -9.93 6.97
C ILE A 178 -11.04 -10.87 5.78
N ILE A 179 -11.66 -10.60 4.64
CA ILE A 179 -11.28 -11.14 3.33
C ILE A 179 -10.70 -10.00 2.50
N ASP A 180 -9.48 -10.20 2.02
CA ASP A 180 -8.76 -9.34 1.10
C ASP A 180 -8.74 -10.00 -0.28
N THR A 181 -9.38 -9.37 -1.28
CA THR A 181 -9.41 -9.88 -2.67
C THR A 181 -8.22 -9.41 -3.51
N GLY A 182 -7.12 -9.03 -2.85
CA GLY A 182 -5.80 -9.02 -3.47
C GLY A 182 -5.30 -7.64 -3.82
N ASP A 183 -4.19 -7.63 -4.57
CA ASP A 183 -3.37 -6.44 -4.80
C ASP A 183 -2.98 -5.79 -3.46
N LEU A 184 -2.57 -6.65 -2.51
CA LEU A 184 -2.04 -6.25 -1.21
C LEU A 184 -0.66 -5.60 -1.36
N THR A 185 0.09 -5.97 -2.41
CA THR A 185 1.33 -5.32 -2.88
C THR A 185 1.10 -4.50 -4.16
N SER A 186 2.06 -3.67 -4.58
CA SER A 186 1.93 -2.77 -5.75
C SER A 186 2.87 -3.08 -6.91
N PHE A 187 4.11 -3.46 -6.63
CA PHE A 187 5.16 -3.59 -7.65
C PHE A 187 5.74 -5.00 -7.73
N GLY A 188 5.15 -5.95 -7.00
CA GLY A 188 5.63 -7.32 -6.90
C GLY A 188 7.02 -7.44 -6.25
N LEU A 189 7.49 -6.40 -5.55
CA LEU A 189 8.85 -6.37 -5.04
C LEU A 189 8.94 -7.19 -3.74
N PRO A 190 10.01 -7.99 -3.52
CA PRO A 190 10.16 -8.79 -2.29
C PRO A 190 10.15 -7.99 -0.99
N VAL A 191 10.41 -6.67 -1.05
CA VAL A 191 10.33 -5.78 0.12
C VAL A 191 8.89 -5.50 0.55
N GLU A 192 7.92 -5.57 -0.37
CA GLU A 192 6.52 -5.24 -0.10
C GLU A 192 5.82 -6.29 0.75
N SER A 193 6.29 -7.55 0.74
CA SER A 193 5.81 -8.60 1.64
C SER A 193 5.92 -8.25 3.12
N ARG A 194 6.69 -7.23 3.49
CA ARG A 194 6.69 -6.65 4.85
C ARG A 194 5.33 -6.07 5.26
N VAL A 195 4.40 -5.82 4.32
CA VAL A 195 3.00 -5.47 4.63
C VAL A 195 2.32 -6.56 5.46
N GLY A 196 2.70 -7.83 5.29
CA GLY A 196 2.27 -8.94 6.14
C GLY A 196 2.57 -8.74 7.63
N ALA A 197 3.62 -7.97 7.97
CA ALA A 197 3.93 -7.62 9.36
C ALA A 197 2.97 -6.61 9.99
N LEU A 198 2.19 -5.87 9.20
CA LEU A 198 1.09 -5.02 9.67
C LEU A 198 -0.23 -5.80 9.74
N VAL A 199 -0.45 -6.70 8.77
CA VAL A 199 -1.64 -7.52 8.61
C VAL A 199 -1.72 -8.65 9.66
N GLN A 200 -0.60 -9.26 10.05
CA GLN A 200 -0.56 -10.27 11.12
C GLN A 200 -1.17 -9.76 12.45
N ASP A 201 -1.10 -8.45 12.71
CA ASP A 201 -1.54 -7.84 13.95
C ASP A 201 -3.07 -7.59 13.97
N MET A 202 -3.81 -7.95 12.91
CA MET A 202 -5.26 -7.76 12.84
C MET A 202 -5.98 -8.45 14.02
N PRO A 203 -7.07 -7.86 14.54
CA PRO A 203 -7.77 -8.40 15.72
C PRO A 203 -8.58 -9.68 15.43
N VAL A 204 -8.65 -10.08 14.15
CA VAL A 204 -9.46 -11.17 13.60
C VAL A 204 -8.64 -11.90 12.52
N PRO A 205 -9.00 -13.15 12.15
CA PRO A 205 -8.38 -13.86 11.02
C PRO A 205 -8.40 -13.05 9.73
N TYR A 206 -7.28 -13.08 9.00
CA TYR A 206 -7.12 -12.40 7.71
C TYR A 206 -6.99 -13.42 6.59
N TYR A 207 -8.02 -13.52 5.76
CA TYR A 207 -8.02 -14.36 4.57
C TYR A 207 -7.58 -13.53 3.36
N PHE A 208 -6.58 -14.01 2.64
CA PHE A 208 -5.95 -13.29 1.54
C PHE A 208 -6.09 -14.10 0.25
N VAL A 209 -6.84 -13.56 -0.70
CA VAL A 209 -6.97 -14.08 -2.07
C VAL A 209 -6.02 -13.24 -2.95
N PRO A 210 -4.88 -13.77 -3.39
CA PRO A 210 -3.86 -12.97 -4.07
C PRO A 210 -4.30 -12.38 -5.40
N GLY A 211 -3.92 -11.12 -5.66
CA GLY A 211 -4.16 -10.44 -6.92
C GLY A 211 -3.01 -10.56 -7.93
N ASN A 212 -3.16 -9.85 -9.05
CA ASN A 212 -2.16 -9.81 -10.12
C ASN A 212 -0.93 -8.94 -9.79
N HIS A 213 -1.00 -8.07 -8.79
CA HIS A 213 0.18 -7.38 -8.26
C HIS A 213 0.97 -8.25 -7.25
N ASP A 214 0.35 -9.30 -6.70
CA ASP A 214 0.96 -10.17 -5.69
C ASP A 214 1.74 -11.33 -6.32
N THR A 215 3.04 -11.15 -6.54
CA THR A 215 3.87 -12.21 -7.16
C THR A 215 3.92 -13.49 -6.32
N ARG A 216 4.27 -14.63 -6.93
CA ARG A 216 4.48 -15.91 -6.21
C ARG A 216 5.45 -15.79 -5.02
N ALA A 217 6.48 -14.94 -5.12
CA ALA A 217 7.39 -14.67 -4.02
C ALA A 217 6.73 -13.84 -2.91
N ASN A 218 5.85 -12.89 -3.28
CA ASN A 218 5.06 -12.15 -2.30
C ASN A 218 4.04 -13.05 -1.60
N ARG A 219 3.25 -13.81 -2.36
CA ARG A 219 2.27 -14.81 -1.87
C ARG A 219 2.89 -15.73 -0.81
N ALA A 220 3.98 -16.40 -1.13
CA ALA A 220 4.67 -17.31 -0.21
C ALA A 220 5.25 -16.61 1.04
N SER A 221 5.71 -15.36 0.90
CA SER A 221 6.24 -14.58 2.05
C SER A 221 5.13 -14.02 2.94
N ILE A 222 3.98 -13.66 2.36
CA ILE A 222 2.81 -13.12 3.07
C ILE A 222 2.09 -14.24 3.83
N ALA A 223 1.90 -15.40 3.21
CA ALA A 223 1.33 -16.60 3.83
C ALA A 223 2.19 -17.19 4.98
N ALA A 224 3.44 -16.75 5.13
CA ALA A 224 4.31 -17.15 6.23
C ALA A 224 4.12 -16.29 7.50
N PHE A 225 3.35 -15.19 7.43
CA PHE A 225 3.02 -14.39 8.62
C PHE A 225 1.89 -15.05 9.43
N PRO A 226 1.95 -15.03 10.77
CA PRO A 226 0.85 -15.43 11.62
C PRO A 226 -0.46 -14.68 11.29
N ASN A 227 -1.60 -15.30 11.58
CA ASN A 227 -2.95 -14.74 11.37
C ASN A 227 -3.35 -14.48 9.90
N VAL A 228 -2.45 -14.71 8.93
CA VAL A 228 -2.75 -14.67 7.49
C VAL A 228 -2.99 -16.09 6.99
N THR A 229 -4.12 -16.29 6.31
CA THR A 229 -4.44 -17.50 5.57
C THR A 229 -4.57 -17.14 4.10
N LEU A 230 -3.64 -17.60 3.26
CA LEU A 230 -3.77 -17.47 1.81
C LEU A 230 -4.80 -18.49 1.31
N LEU A 231 -5.69 -18.07 0.40
CA LEU A 231 -6.68 -18.93 -0.25
C LEU A 231 -6.40 -19.02 -1.75
N ASP A 232 -6.27 -20.25 -2.25
CA ASP A 232 -6.05 -20.54 -3.68
C ASP A 232 -6.59 -21.95 -4.00
N GLY A 233 -7.91 -22.03 -4.29
CA GLY A 233 -8.66 -23.29 -4.40
C GLY A 233 -9.11 -23.87 -3.05
N ASP A 234 -8.96 -23.10 -1.96
CA ASP A 234 -9.29 -23.53 -0.59
C ASP A 234 -10.66 -22.99 -0.13
N VAL A 235 -11.44 -23.86 0.53
CA VAL A 235 -12.68 -23.48 1.23
C VAL A 235 -12.43 -23.32 2.73
N VAL A 236 -12.83 -22.17 3.29
CA VAL A 236 -12.79 -21.88 4.73
C VAL A 236 -14.18 -21.66 5.31
N ASP A 237 -14.37 -22.06 6.57
CA ASP A 237 -15.57 -21.76 7.34
C ASP A 237 -15.32 -20.53 8.24
N ILE A 238 -16.16 -19.52 8.07
CA ILE A 238 -16.16 -18.29 8.88
C ILE A 238 -17.50 -18.24 9.61
N GLY A 239 -17.58 -18.85 10.79
CA GLY A 239 -18.78 -18.83 11.63
C GLY A 239 -19.99 -19.53 11.00
N GLY A 240 -19.78 -20.56 10.17
CA GLY A 240 -20.83 -21.22 9.40
C GLY A 240 -21.12 -20.57 8.04
N VAL A 241 -20.30 -19.62 7.58
CA VAL A 241 -20.28 -19.14 6.18
C VAL A 241 -19.14 -19.84 5.45
N ARG A 242 -19.45 -20.55 4.35
CA ARG A 242 -18.43 -21.22 3.54
C ARG A 242 -17.91 -20.29 2.45
N VAL A 243 -16.60 -20.03 2.46
CA VAL A 243 -15.93 -19.13 1.52
C VAL A 243 -14.91 -19.92 0.71
N LEU A 244 -15.09 -19.98 -0.61
CA LEU A 244 -14.07 -20.45 -1.56
C LEU A 244 -13.24 -19.24 -2.00
N GLY A 245 -11.91 -19.32 -1.91
CA GLY A 245 -11.00 -18.28 -2.41
C GLY A 245 -10.08 -18.80 -3.52
N VAL A 246 -10.04 -18.11 -4.66
CA VAL A 246 -9.19 -18.48 -5.82
C VAL A 246 -8.29 -17.32 -6.24
N ALA A 247 -6.98 -17.54 -6.26
CA ALA A 247 -6.01 -16.50 -6.58
C ALA A 247 -6.06 -16.10 -8.05
N ASP A 248 -5.68 -14.86 -8.36
CA ASP A 248 -5.45 -14.44 -9.74
C ASP A 248 -4.31 -15.29 -10.35
N PRO A 249 -4.51 -15.92 -11.52
CA PRO A 249 -3.47 -16.76 -12.12
C PRO A 249 -2.32 -15.91 -12.69
N ALA A 250 -2.64 -14.70 -13.16
CA ALA A 250 -1.70 -13.79 -13.80
C ALA A 250 -0.88 -12.98 -12.79
N VAL A 251 0.29 -12.47 -13.22
CA VAL A 251 1.15 -11.60 -12.40
C VAL A 251 1.68 -10.42 -13.23
N THR A 252 0.93 -9.33 -13.28
CA THR A 252 1.27 -8.12 -14.05
C THR A 252 2.15 -7.11 -13.28
N ALA A 253 2.40 -7.36 -11.99
CA ALA A 253 3.10 -6.46 -11.05
C ALA A 253 4.42 -5.85 -11.57
N ASN A 254 5.14 -6.60 -12.40
CA ASN A 254 6.46 -6.28 -12.93
C ASN A 254 6.42 -5.70 -14.36
N GLY A 255 5.23 -5.60 -14.98
CA GLY A 255 5.03 -5.15 -16.35
C GLY A 255 5.54 -6.12 -17.43
N GLU A 256 5.80 -7.38 -17.11
CA GLU A 256 6.16 -8.41 -18.09
C GLU A 256 4.93 -8.91 -18.86
N ASP A 257 3.81 -9.13 -18.16
CA ASP A 257 2.54 -9.52 -18.75
C ASP A 257 1.67 -8.30 -19.09
N SER A 258 1.11 -8.28 -20.30
CA SER A 258 0.13 -7.28 -20.71
C SER A 258 -1.26 -7.60 -20.17
N ASP A 259 -2.07 -6.58 -19.86
CA ASP A 259 -3.46 -6.72 -19.41
C ASP A 259 -4.30 -7.68 -20.28
N ALA A 260 -4.05 -7.71 -21.59
CA ALA A 260 -4.73 -8.63 -22.51
C ALA A 260 -4.40 -10.10 -22.22
N ALA A 261 -3.12 -10.45 -22.10
CA ALA A 261 -2.67 -11.81 -21.80
C ALA A 261 -3.11 -12.26 -20.40
N ALA A 262 -3.02 -11.37 -19.39
CA ALA A 262 -3.53 -11.64 -18.05
C ALA A 262 -5.05 -11.88 -18.06
N ASN A 263 -5.79 -11.13 -18.87
CA ASN A 263 -7.22 -11.34 -19.04
C ASN A 263 -7.54 -12.66 -19.76
N ASP A 264 -6.80 -13.06 -20.79
CA ASP A 264 -6.98 -14.36 -21.45
C ASP A 264 -6.78 -15.51 -20.45
N GLU A 265 -5.75 -15.45 -19.59
CA GLU A 265 -5.51 -16.46 -18.53
C GLU A 265 -6.65 -16.54 -17.49
N ARG A 266 -7.29 -15.41 -17.17
CA ARG A 266 -8.47 -15.34 -16.29
C ARG A 266 -9.75 -15.88 -16.94
N ASP A 267 -9.89 -15.81 -18.27
CA ASP A 267 -10.99 -16.48 -18.99
C ASP A 267 -10.76 -18.00 -18.98
N ASP A 268 -9.53 -18.45 -19.25
CA ASP A 268 -9.18 -19.88 -19.25
C ASP A 268 -9.39 -20.51 -17.85
N GLN A 269 -9.11 -19.77 -16.76
CA GLN A 269 -9.35 -20.21 -15.38
C GLN A 269 -10.85 -20.24 -14.99
N ALA A 270 -11.71 -19.43 -15.62
CA ALA A 270 -13.11 -19.25 -15.16
C ALA A 270 -13.91 -20.56 -15.15
N ALA A 271 -13.63 -21.46 -16.09
CA ALA A 271 -14.23 -22.80 -16.14
C ALA A 271 -13.77 -23.69 -14.96
N GLU A 272 -12.49 -23.61 -14.55
CA GLU A 272 -11.97 -24.34 -13.39
C GLU A 272 -12.60 -23.82 -12.09
N VAL A 273 -12.76 -22.50 -11.96
CA VAL A 273 -13.47 -21.87 -10.83
C VAL A 273 -14.93 -22.31 -10.75
N ALA A 274 -15.62 -22.45 -11.89
CA ALA A 274 -16.98 -22.97 -11.94
C ALA A 274 -17.05 -24.45 -11.51
N GLU A 275 -16.09 -25.30 -11.92
CA GLU A 275 -16.00 -26.69 -11.45
C GLU A 275 -15.76 -26.78 -9.93
N GLU A 276 -14.91 -25.92 -9.36
CA GLU A 276 -14.71 -25.85 -7.90
C GLU A 276 -15.97 -25.37 -7.16
N VAL A 277 -16.65 -24.33 -7.65
CA VAL A 277 -17.92 -23.85 -7.08
C VAL A 277 -18.99 -24.96 -7.10
N ALA A 278 -19.11 -25.71 -8.20
CA ALA A 278 -20.07 -26.80 -8.32
C ALA A 278 -19.72 -28.01 -7.45
N ALA A 279 -18.43 -28.27 -7.21
CA ALA A 279 -17.96 -29.36 -6.36
C ALA A 279 -18.09 -29.04 -4.86
N GLU A 280 -17.79 -27.81 -4.48
CA GLU A 280 -17.77 -27.40 -3.08
C GLU A 280 -19.09 -26.80 -2.59
N GLU A 281 -19.94 -26.20 -3.43
CA GLU A 281 -21.15 -25.46 -3.04
C GLU A 281 -20.89 -24.36 -1.96
N PRO A 282 -20.02 -23.36 -2.22
CA PRO A 282 -19.72 -22.28 -1.27
C PRO A 282 -20.88 -21.27 -1.14
N ASP A 283 -20.95 -20.57 -0.01
CA ASP A 283 -21.86 -19.43 0.17
C ASP A 283 -21.30 -18.14 -0.46
N VAL A 284 -19.98 -18.01 -0.48
CA VAL A 284 -19.24 -16.87 -1.03
C VAL A 284 -18.07 -17.38 -1.87
N LEU A 285 -17.94 -16.88 -3.09
CA LEU A 285 -16.73 -16.99 -3.91
C LEU A 285 -15.95 -15.66 -3.80
N ALA A 286 -14.69 -15.74 -3.38
CA ALA A 286 -13.77 -14.62 -3.32
C ALA A 286 -12.70 -14.80 -4.40
N VAL A 287 -12.63 -13.85 -5.34
CA VAL A 287 -11.68 -13.84 -6.47
C VAL A 287 -11.08 -12.45 -6.60
N SER A 288 -9.89 -12.31 -7.19
CA SER A 288 -9.32 -10.95 -7.33
C SER A 288 -10.06 -10.11 -8.36
N THR A 289 -10.55 -10.74 -9.43
CA THR A 289 -11.37 -10.07 -10.44
C THR A 289 -12.62 -10.86 -10.81
N VAL A 290 -13.71 -10.13 -11.04
CA VAL A 290 -15.03 -10.66 -11.46
C VAL A 290 -14.92 -11.59 -12.67
N ARG A 291 -13.92 -11.38 -13.54
CA ARG A 291 -13.67 -12.22 -14.73
C ARG A 291 -13.43 -13.69 -14.37
N GLN A 292 -12.72 -13.98 -13.27
CA GLN A 292 -12.47 -15.35 -12.81
C GLN A 292 -13.75 -16.09 -12.39
N ALA A 293 -14.81 -15.36 -12.00
CA ALA A 293 -16.08 -15.93 -11.56
C ALA A 293 -17.13 -16.02 -12.68
N ALA A 294 -16.80 -15.64 -13.92
CA ALA A 294 -17.78 -15.42 -14.99
C ALA A 294 -18.64 -16.65 -15.31
N ASP A 295 -18.03 -17.84 -15.32
CA ASP A 295 -18.73 -19.10 -15.61
C ASP A 295 -19.40 -19.71 -14.37
N ALA A 296 -19.16 -19.18 -13.17
CA ALA A 296 -19.77 -19.61 -11.90
C ALA A 296 -21.06 -18.84 -11.53
N PHE A 297 -21.47 -17.86 -12.34
CA PHE A 297 -22.69 -17.10 -12.09
C PHE A 297 -23.94 -17.98 -12.24
N GLY A 298 -24.87 -17.82 -11.29
CA GLY A 298 -26.04 -18.68 -11.11
C GLY A 298 -25.80 -19.88 -10.19
N GLU A 299 -24.55 -20.28 -9.94
CA GLU A 299 -24.20 -21.43 -9.09
C GLU A 299 -23.80 -21.04 -7.67
N VAL A 300 -23.15 -19.87 -7.48
CA VAL A 300 -22.80 -19.32 -6.16
C VAL A 300 -23.74 -18.16 -5.74
N PRO A 301 -24.15 -18.03 -4.46
CA PRO A 301 -25.02 -16.93 -4.02
C PRO A 301 -24.37 -15.54 -4.09
N LEU A 302 -23.08 -15.45 -3.74
CA LEU A 302 -22.32 -14.20 -3.61
C LEU A 302 -20.92 -14.34 -4.19
N VAL A 303 -20.52 -13.40 -5.04
CA VAL A 303 -19.15 -13.19 -5.50
C VAL A 303 -18.64 -11.86 -4.95
N ILE A 304 -17.41 -11.86 -4.43
CA ILE A 304 -16.70 -10.65 -3.99
C ILE A 304 -15.34 -10.52 -4.70
N ALA A 305 -15.01 -9.32 -5.16
CA ALA A 305 -13.78 -9.05 -5.93
C ALA A 305 -13.29 -7.58 -5.86
N GLY A 306 -12.12 -7.30 -6.46
CA GLY A 306 -11.51 -5.97 -6.54
C GLY A 306 -10.90 -5.66 -7.91
N ASN A 307 -9.60 -5.31 -7.95
CA ASN A 307 -8.76 -5.02 -9.13
C ASN A 307 -9.16 -3.75 -9.93
N THR A 308 -10.45 -3.49 -10.11
CA THR A 308 -10.94 -2.35 -10.91
C THR A 308 -10.82 -0.98 -10.22
N HIS A 309 -10.43 -0.96 -8.94
CA HIS A 309 -10.44 0.19 -8.01
C HIS A 309 -11.81 0.88 -7.88
N LYS A 310 -12.88 0.23 -8.33
CA LYS A 310 -14.24 0.78 -8.41
C LYS A 310 -15.22 -0.16 -7.75
N ARG A 311 -16.06 0.42 -6.89
CA ARG A 311 -17.18 -0.26 -6.28
C ARG A 311 -18.32 -0.51 -7.28
N SER A 312 -18.84 -1.72 -7.28
CA SER A 312 -20.05 -2.14 -8.01
C SER A 312 -20.89 -3.07 -7.13
N ASP A 313 -22.17 -3.17 -7.45
CA ASP A 313 -23.14 -3.96 -6.70
C ASP A 313 -24.24 -4.46 -7.65
N GLU A 314 -23.98 -5.60 -8.28
CA GLU A 314 -24.74 -6.11 -9.42
C GLU A 314 -25.32 -7.51 -9.13
N THR A 315 -26.31 -7.94 -9.92
CA THR A 315 -26.84 -9.30 -9.85
C THR A 315 -26.85 -9.91 -11.24
N VAL A 316 -26.14 -11.02 -11.42
CA VAL A 316 -25.97 -11.74 -12.68
C VAL A 316 -26.47 -13.17 -12.46
N ASP A 317 -27.47 -13.59 -13.23
CA ASP A 317 -28.08 -14.93 -13.20
C ASP A 317 -28.52 -15.47 -11.81
N GLY A 318 -28.71 -14.56 -10.84
CA GLY A 318 -29.12 -14.87 -9.46
C GLY A 318 -27.99 -14.73 -8.44
N THR A 319 -26.73 -14.75 -8.88
CA THR A 319 -25.55 -14.43 -8.07
C THR A 319 -25.48 -12.92 -7.82
N ARG A 320 -25.24 -12.51 -6.56
CA ARG A 320 -24.87 -11.13 -6.25
C ARG A 320 -23.36 -10.97 -6.48
N VAL A 321 -22.94 -9.96 -7.25
CA VAL A 321 -21.54 -9.68 -7.53
C VAL A 321 -21.20 -8.32 -6.94
N LEU A 322 -20.26 -8.28 -6.01
CA LEU A 322 -19.82 -7.06 -5.34
C LEU A 322 -18.34 -6.80 -5.67
N THR A 323 -18.03 -5.64 -6.26
CA THR A 323 -16.66 -5.13 -6.22
C THR A 323 -16.52 -4.06 -5.15
N VAL A 324 -15.40 -4.07 -4.43
CA VAL A 324 -15.02 -2.99 -3.51
C VAL A 324 -14.18 -1.95 -4.27
N GLY A 325 -14.20 -0.70 -3.81
CA GLY A 325 -13.22 0.29 -4.26
C GLY A 325 -11.84 0.01 -3.62
N SER A 326 -10.83 0.81 -3.95
CA SER A 326 -9.48 0.59 -3.38
C SER A 326 -9.43 0.93 -1.89
N THR A 327 -9.10 -0.06 -1.06
CA THR A 327 -8.78 0.13 0.36
C THR A 327 -7.44 0.84 0.54
N GLY A 328 -6.54 0.72 -0.43
CA GLY A 328 -5.27 1.44 -0.49
C GLY A 328 -5.32 2.83 -1.13
N ALA A 329 -6.51 3.31 -1.53
CA ALA A 329 -6.72 4.58 -2.25
C ALA A 329 -5.83 4.75 -3.50
N THR A 330 -5.57 3.66 -4.23
CA THR A 330 -4.63 3.52 -5.37
C THR A 330 -3.12 3.51 -5.01
N GLY A 331 -2.80 3.10 -3.78
CA GLY A 331 -1.44 2.74 -3.36
C GLY A 331 -0.56 3.92 -2.96
N LEU A 332 0.76 3.71 -2.91
CA LEU A 332 1.71 4.71 -2.41
C LEU A 332 1.72 6.04 -3.20
N GLY A 333 1.25 6.05 -4.46
CA GLY A 333 1.09 7.28 -5.25
C GLY A 333 0.01 8.24 -4.71
N SER A 334 -0.97 7.72 -3.96
CA SER A 334 -1.96 8.51 -3.22
C SER A 334 -1.34 9.29 -2.05
N LEU A 335 -0.14 8.91 -1.60
CA LEU A 335 0.61 9.53 -0.52
C LEU A 335 1.56 10.63 -1.02
N THR A 336 1.74 10.77 -2.35
CA THR A 336 2.71 11.70 -2.96
C THR A 336 2.05 12.86 -3.70
N GLU A 337 0.86 12.64 -4.25
CA GLU A 337 0.04 13.70 -4.85
C GLU A 337 -1.15 14.04 -3.95
N ASN A 338 -1.66 15.26 -4.02
CA ASN A 338 -2.96 15.64 -3.44
C ASN A 338 -4.12 15.04 -4.26
N ARG A 339 -4.07 13.73 -4.57
CA ARG A 339 -5.21 13.01 -5.12
C ARG A 339 -6.20 12.80 -3.97
N GLU A 340 -7.46 13.16 -4.23
CA GLU A 340 -8.59 12.87 -3.35
C GLU A 340 -8.95 11.38 -3.45
N GLY A 341 -7.99 10.51 -3.11
CA GLY A 341 -8.18 9.08 -3.08
C GLY A 341 -9.15 8.70 -1.97
N SER A 342 -10.27 8.13 -2.34
CA SER A 342 -11.18 7.46 -1.41
C SER A 342 -10.55 6.15 -0.95
N TYR A 343 -10.50 5.93 0.36
CA TYR A 343 -10.25 4.62 0.94
C TYR A 343 -11.62 3.95 1.09
N GLU A 344 -11.80 2.78 0.48
CA GLU A 344 -13.08 2.06 0.49
C GLU A 344 -12.97 0.67 1.12
N ALA A 345 -14.03 0.27 1.82
CA ALA A 345 -14.20 -1.06 2.39
C ALA A 345 -15.71 -1.36 2.50
N GLN A 346 -16.09 -2.63 2.65
CA GLN A 346 -17.48 -2.99 2.90
C GLN A 346 -17.58 -4.10 3.96
N ILE A 347 -18.58 -3.99 4.85
CA ILE A 347 -18.89 -5.03 5.82
C ILE A 347 -20.07 -5.83 5.29
N LEU A 348 -19.82 -7.10 4.99
CA LEU A 348 -20.82 -8.10 4.61
C LEU A 348 -21.45 -8.65 5.89
N ARG A 349 -22.78 -8.64 5.95
CA ARG A 349 -23.55 -9.28 7.03
C ARG A 349 -24.23 -10.50 6.48
N LEU A 350 -23.85 -11.67 6.98
CA LEU A 350 -24.41 -12.94 6.56
C LEU A 350 -25.14 -13.61 7.72
N ARG A 351 -26.22 -14.33 7.38
CA ARG A 351 -26.98 -15.15 8.33
C ARG A 351 -27.27 -16.47 7.64
N ALA A 352 -26.80 -17.59 8.23
CA ALA A 352 -26.88 -18.93 7.64
C ALA A 352 -26.46 -18.98 6.15
N GLY A 353 -25.25 -18.49 5.85
CA GLY A 353 -24.69 -18.51 4.49
C GLY A 353 -25.34 -17.54 3.49
N ARG A 354 -26.22 -16.61 3.92
CA ARG A 354 -26.90 -15.67 3.02
C ARG A 354 -26.66 -14.22 3.44
N LEU A 355 -26.30 -13.38 2.47
CA LEU A 355 -26.08 -11.95 2.65
C LEU A 355 -27.41 -11.25 2.98
N VAL A 356 -27.49 -10.60 4.14
CA VAL A 356 -28.68 -9.88 4.63
C VAL A 356 -28.50 -8.36 4.60
N ALA A 357 -27.26 -7.86 4.66
CA ALA A 357 -26.96 -6.44 4.51
C ALA A 357 -25.50 -6.20 4.12
N ILE A 358 -25.24 -5.02 3.56
CA ILE A 358 -23.90 -4.51 3.24
C ILE A 358 -23.77 -3.12 3.87
N ASP A 359 -22.74 -2.91 4.69
CA ASP A 359 -22.35 -1.58 5.16
C ASP A 359 -21.14 -1.11 4.35
N TYR A 360 -21.34 -0.23 3.37
CA TYR A 360 -20.26 0.38 2.60
C TYR A 360 -19.64 1.54 3.39
N VAL A 361 -18.31 1.59 3.42
CA VAL A 361 -17.52 2.65 4.06
C VAL A 361 -16.65 3.34 3.01
N THR A 362 -16.78 4.66 2.91
CA THR A 362 -15.89 5.53 2.14
C THR A 362 -15.20 6.49 3.11
N PHE A 363 -13.89 6.67 2.99
CA PHE A 363 -13.12 7.69 3.72
C PHE A 363 -12.36 8.58 2.73
N THR A 364 -12.50 9.89 2.84
CA THR A 364 -11.99 10.86 1.86
C THR A 364 -11.01 11.86 2.47
N GLY A 365 -9.76 11.81 2.01
CA GLY A 365 -8.75 12.84 2.27
C GLY A 365 -8.21 12.92 3.70
N VAL A 366 -7.22 13.81 3.90
CA VAL A 366 -6.50 13.98 5.19
C VAL A 366 -7.39 14.63 6.28
N SER A 367 -8.52 15.21 5.87
CA SER A 367 -9.50 15.88 6.74
C SER A 367 -10.16 14.95 7.76
N GLY A 368 -10.31 13.65 7.42
CA GLY A 368 -11.02 12.68 8.24
C GLY A 368 -12.50 12.51 7.91
N ASP A 369 -12.96 13.05 6.78
CA ASP A 369 -14.35 12.93 6.34
C ASP A 369 -14.64 11.48 5.92
N TYR A 370 -15.75 10.93 6.40
CA TYR A 370 -16.17 9.55 6.12
C TYR A 370 -17.67 9.48 5.83
N THR A 371 -18.08 8.46 5.10
CA THR A 371 -19.48 8.13 4.81
C THR A 371 -19.68 6.64 5.03
N ILE A 372 -20.72 6.27 5.76
CA ILE A 372 -21.18 4.89 5.91
C ILE A 372 -22.58 4.81 5.31
N SER A 373 -22.83 3.81 4.49
CA SER A 373 -24.14 3.57 3.87
C SER A 373 -24.53 2.10 4.01
N ARG A 374 -25.70 1.85 4.60
CA ARG A 374 -26.27 0.50 4.74
C ARG A 374 -27.25 0.22 3.61
N THR A 375 -27.04 -0.90 2.93
CA THR A 375 -28.02 -1.52 2.04
C THR A 375 -28.51 -2.82 2.68
N VAL A 376 -29.81 -2.96 2.92
CA VAL A 376 -30.43 -4.20 3.39
C VAL A 376 -30.84 -5.04 2.19
N VAL A 377 -30.45 -6.31 2.18
CA VAL A 377 -30.82 -7.28 1.14
C VAL A 377 -32.17 -7.87 1.51
N VAL A 378 -33.23 -7.38 0.87
CA VAL A 378 -34.58 -7.91 1.04
C VAL A 378 -34.71 -9.17 0.16
N PRO A 379 -35.17 -10.32 0.70
CA PRO A 379 -35.44 -11.49 -0.13
C PRO A 379 -36.50 -11.17 -1.20
N GLU A 380 -36.22 -11.51 -2.45
CA GLU A 380 -37.17 -11.43 -3.58
C GLU A 380 -38.39 -12.34 -3.32
N THR A 381 -39.39 -11.85 -2.60
CA THR A 381 -40.65 -12.57 -2.40
C THR A 381 -41.41 -12.62 -3.73
N GLY A 382 -41.33 -13.76 -4.43
CA GLY A 382 -41.88 -13.96 -5.76
C GLY A 382 -43.33 -13.45 -5.92
N GLY A 383 -43.48 -12.27 -6.55
CA GLY A 383 -44.71 -11.49 -6.51
C GLY A 383 -44.89 -10.55 -7.70
N ARG A 384 -45.18 -11.12 -8.87
CA ARG A 384 -45.72 -10.49 -10.11
C ARG A 384 -45.75 -8.93 -10.17
N SER A 385 -44.73 -8.37 -10.82
CA SER A 385 -44.81 -7.20 -11.73
C SER A 385 -45.49 -5.91 -11.22
N GLY A 386 -44.69 -4.90 -10.86
CA GLY A 386 -45.11 -3.51 -11.01
C GLY A 386 -44.31 -2.45 -10.25
N VAL A 387 -43.70 -1.51 -11.00
CA VAL A 387 -43.09 -0.23 -10.58
C VAL A 387 -41.71 -0.33 -9.90
N PRO A 388 -40.70 0.45 -10.34
CA PRO A 388 -39.44 0.60 -9.61
C PRO A 388 -39.63 1.52 -8.40
N ASP A 389 -39.55 0.97 -7.20
CA ASP A 389 -39.54 1.76 -5.97
C ASP A 389 -38.10 2.23 -5.62
N ARG A 390 -37.99 3.38 -4.97
CA ARG A 390 -36.71 4.02 -4.67
C ARG A 390 -36.17 3.55 -3.32
N SER A 391 -35.01 2.90 -3.33
CA SER A 391 -34.28 2.55 -2.11
C SER A 391 -34.07 3.79 -1.22
N PRO A 392 -34.40 3.73 0.09
CA PRO A 392 -34.14 4.83 1.01
C PRO A 392 -32.65 4.87 1.38
N SER A 393 -31.90 5.79 0.77
CA SER A 393 -30.52 6.08 1.18
C SER A 393 -30.50 6.88 2.49
N VAL A 394 -30.11 6.23 3.58
CA VAL A 394 -29.83 6.92 4.86
C VAL A 394 -28.39 7.44 4.83
N SER A 395 -28.20 8.62 4.23
CA SER A 395 -26.90 9.29 4.18
C SER A 395 -26.69 10.15 5.43
N SER A 396 -25.90 9.68 6.40
CA SER A 396 -25.44 10.48 7.53
C SER A 396 -24.09 11.15 7.24
N SER A 397 -24.11 12.42 6.85
CA SER A 397 -22.90 13.24 6.72
C SER A 397 -22.65 14.02 8.02
N THR A 398 -21.51 13.80 8.68
CA THR A 398 -21.10 14.56 9.88
C THR A 398 -19.81 15.32 9.61
N SER A 399 -19.93 16.59 9.21
CA SER A 399 -18.78 17.51 9.12
C SER A 399 -18.42 18.04 10.51
N THR A 400 -17.25 17.65 11.03
CA THR A 400 -16.73 18.20 12.29
C THR A 400 -15.95 19.48 12.04
N SER A 401 -16.61 20.62 12.25
CA SER A 401 -15.99 21.95 12.12
C SER A 401 -15.05 22.24 13.29
N SER A 402 -13.80 21.79 13.18
CA SER A 402 -12.72 22.14 14.12
C SER A 402 -12.42 23.64 14.05
N SER A 403 -12.96 24.42 14.98
CA SER A 403 -12.67 25.84 15.13
C SER A 403 -11.19 26.07 15.53
N ALA A 404 -10.48 26.86 14.73
CA ALA A 404 -9.08 27.19 14.98
C ALA A 404 -8.92 28.03 16.27
N PRO A 405 -7.85 27.82 17.07
CA PRO A 405 -7.62 28.60 18.28
C PRO A 405 -7.25 30.04 17.93
N THR A 406 -8.00 30.99 18.49
CA THR A 406 -7.79 32.42 18.27
C THR A 406 -6.45 32.87 18.85
N SER A 407 -5.58 33.43 18.01
CA SER A 407 -4.29 33.99 18.42
C SER A 407 -4.49 35.17 19.38
N THR A 408 -4.23 34.95 20.67
CA THR A 408 -4.31 36.00 21.68
C THR A 408 -3.02 36.83 21.66
N SER A 409 -3.11 38.07 21.21
CA SER A 409 -2.00 39.01 21.16
C SER A 409 -1.60 39.48 22.56
N VAL A 410 -0.33 39.29 22.92
CA VAL A 410 0.26 39.86 24.13
C VAL A 410 0.70 41.31 23.83
N PRO A 411 0.32 42.31 24.65
CA PRO A 411 0.75 43.70 24.45
C PRO A 411 2.19 43.93 24.91
N ALA A 412 2.94 44.74 24.15
CA ALA A 412 4.33 45.10 24.47
C ALA A 412 4.44 46.51 25.10
N THR A 413 5.11 46.60 26.25
CA THR A 413 5.47 47.81 27.04
C THR A 413 6.24 47.33 28.28
N VAL A 414 7.26 47.94 28.90
CA VAL A 414 8.14 49.13 28.68
C VAL A 414 9.57 48.63 29.11
N ALA A 415 10.76 49.15 28.80
CA ALA A 415 11.24 50.51 28.51
C ALA A 415 12.60 50.51 27.76
N ALA A 416 13.19 51.69 27.55
CA ALA A 416 14.64 51.93 27.46
C ALA A 416 15.10 52.66 28.77
N PRO A 417 16.40 52.79 29.05
CA PRO A 417 17.23 53.78 28.33
C PRO A 417 18.44 53.18 27.57
#